data_AF-W0B7I8-F1
#
_entry.id   AF-W0B7I8-F1
#
_cell.length_a   1.000
_cell.length_b   1.000
_cell.length_c   1.000
_cell.angle_alpha   90.00
_cell.angle_beta   90.00
_cell.angle_gamma   90.00
#
_symmetry.space_group_name_H-M   'P 1'
#
loop_
_entity.id
_entity.type
_entity.pdbx_description
1 polymer ?
#
loop_
_entity_poly.entity_id
_entity_poly.type
_entity_poly.pdbx_seq_one_letter_code
_entity_poly.pdbx_strand_id
1 'polypeptide(L)' 'MPIINGTRSQKKEKIKAEINSEIYAKINEYCAWANIDDIGFFIEEAASFIFAKDKDWKHHQKSAKKRTEQTHS' A
#
# COMPACT_ATOMS: atom_id res chain seq x y z
N MET A 1 -30.26 -11.25 16.47
CA MET A 1 -29.53 -10.23 15.70
C MET A 1 -28.45 -10.95 14.91
N PRO A 2 -28.33 -10.79 13.58
CA PRO A 2 -27.26 -11.44 12.85
C PRO A 2 -25.94 -10.72 13.11
N ILE A 3 -24.92 -11.47 13.52
CA ILE A 3 -23.55 -10.98 13.65
C ILE A 3 -22.93 -11.00 12.25
N ILE A 4 -22.70 -9.81 11.69
CA ILE A 4 -22.08 -9.66 10.38
C ILE A 4 -20.55 -9.82 10.57
N ASN A 5 -20.07 -11.06 10.67
CA ASN A 5 -18.65 -11.36 10.57
C ASN A 5 -18.24 -11.40 9.10
N GLY A 6 -18.32 -10.24 8.46
CA GLY A 6 -17.79 -10.02 7.12
C GLY A 6 -16.43 -9.34 7.23
N THR A 7 -15.41 -10.01 7.78
CA THR A 7 -14.03 -9.61 7.45
C THR A 7 -13.87 -9.90 5.96
N ARG A 8 -14.17 -8.90 5.14
CA ARG A 8 -13.92 -8.91 3.70
C ARG A 8 -12.41 -8.98 3.55
N SER A 9 -11.87 -10.19 3.54
CA SER A 9 -10.46 -10.44 3.28
C SER A 9 -10.13 -9.75 1.97
N GLN A 10 -9.41 -8.63 2.06
CA GLN A 10 -8.99 -7.92 0.86
C GLN A 10 -8.07 -8.86 0.09
N LYS A 11 -8.23 -8.89 -1.23
CA LYS A 11 -7.41 -9.71 -2.10
C LYS A 11 -5.97 -9.24 -1.97
N LYS A 12 -5.13 -10.02 -1.30
CA LYS A 12 -3.68 -9.78 -1.22
C LYS A 12 -3.01 -10.43 -2.42
N GLU A 13 -2.11 -9.68 -3.06
CA GLU A 13 -1.26 -10.20 -4.14
C GLU A 13 0.11 -10.56 -3.57
N LYS A 14 0.69 -11.68 -4.03
CA LYS A 14 2.06 -12.05 -3.65
C LYS A 14 3.05 -11.31 -4.54
N ILE A 15 3.97 -10.59 -3.92
CA ILE A 15 5.06 -9.89 -4.59
C ILE A 15 6.38 -10.61 -4.33
N LYS A 16 7.16 -10.82 -5.39
CA LYS A 16 8.56 -11.25 -5.30
C LYS A 16 9.42 -10.04 -5.61
N ALA A 17 10.21 -9.59 -4.63
CA ALA A 17 11.06 -8.42 -4.76
C ALA A 17 12.46 -8.72 -4.20
N GLU A 18 13.46 -8.11 -4.81
CA GLU A 18 14.82 -8.03 -4.27
C GLU A 18 15.05 -6.61 -3.77
N ILE A 19 15.55 -6.50 -2.55
CA ILE A 19 15.87 -5.21 -1.93
C ILE A 19 17.26 -5.26 -1.30
N ASN A 20 17.87 -4.09 -1.11
CA ASN A 20 19.16 -3.98 -0.45
C ASN A 20 19.10 -4.56 0.98
N SER A 21 20.13 -5.31 1.36
CA SER A 21 20.21 -6.02 2.64
C SER A 21 20.17 -5.09 3.86
N GLU A 22 20.81 -3.92 3.78
CA GLU A 22 20.81 -2.94 4.87
C GLU A 22 19.43 -2.33 5.07
N ILE A 23 18.71 -2.06 3.98
CA ILE A 23 17.33 -1.59 4.03
C ILE A 23 16.42 -2.66 4.60
N TYR A 24 16.57 -3.91 4.17
CA TYR A 24 15.80 -5.02 4.74
C TYR A 24 16.04 -5.17 6.25
N ALA A 25 17.28 -5.05 6.70
CA ALA A 25 17.61 -5.10 8.13
C ALA A 25 16.88 -4.00 8.91
N LYS A 26 16.92 -2.76 8.42
CA LYS A 26 16.19 -1.63 9.05
C LYS A 26 14.69 -1.82 9.09
N ILE A 27 14.10 -2.38 8.03
CA ILE A 27 12.67 -2.72 8.00
C ILE A 27 12.36 -3.72 9.11
N ASN A 28 13.13 -4.80 9.22
CA ASN A 28 12.91 -5.80 10.26
C ASN A 28 13.07 -5.25 11.68
N GLU A 29 14.09 -4.43 11.92
CA GLU A 29 14.30 -3.78 13.22
C GLU A 29 13.13 -2.86 13.58
N TYR A 30 12.66 -2.06 12.62
CA TYR A 30 11.49 -1.20 12.81
C TYR A 30 10.23 -2.02 13.10
N CYS A 31 9.98 -3.07 12.32
CA CYS A 31 8.84 -3.96 12.51
C CYS A 31 8.87 -4.61 13.91
N ALA A 32 10.05 -5.07 14.37
CA ALA A 32 10.22 -5.63 15.70
C ALA A 32 9.93 -4.60 16.80
N TRP A 33 10.45 -3.37 16.68
CA TRP A 33 10.19 -2.28 17.64
C TRP A 33 8.70 -1.88 17.68
N ALA A 34 8.05 -1.85 16.53
CA ALA A 34 6.64 -1.47 16.39
C ALA A 34 5.65 -2.63 16.62
N ASN A 35 6.15 -3.84 16.92
CA ASN A 35 5.34 -5.06 17.07
C ASN A 35 4.48 -5.36 15.83
N ILE A 36 5.11 -5.27 14.65
CA ILE A 36 4.55 -5.58 13.33
C ILE A 36 5.12 -6.92 12.87
N ASP A 37 4.25 -7.92 12.72
CA ASP A 37 4.68 -9.29 12.32
C ASP A 37 4.62 -9.54 10.81
N ASP A 38 4.01 -8.63 10.04
CA ASP A 38 3.83 -8.74 8.59
C ASP A 38 4.58 -7.64 7.86
N ILE A 39 5.70 -7.98 7.19
CA ILE A 39 6.45 -7.04 6.33
C ILE A 39 5.56 -6.52 5.19
N GLY A 40 4.60 -7.32 4.73
CA GLY A 40 3.61 -6.88 3.75
C GLY A 40 2.79 -5.69 4.26
N PHE A 41 2.38 -5.71 5.54
CA PHE A 41 1.69 -4.58 6.16
C PHE A 41 2.58 -3.33 6.21
N PHE A 42 3.85 -3.47 6.57
CA PHE A 42 4.81 -2.35 6.53
C PHE A 42 4.91 -1.74 5.13
N ILE A 43 5.00 -2.58 4.09
CA ILE A 43 5.09 -2.14 2.70
C ILE A 43 3.80 -1.43 2.26
N GLU A 44 2.63 -1.95 2.64
CA GLU A 44 1.34 -1.32 2.34
C GLU A 44 1.21 0.07 2.96
N GLU A 45 1.59 0.23 4.23
CA GLU A 45 1.56 1.52 4.93
C GLU A 45 2.58 2.51 4.35
N ALA A 46 3.80 2.04 4.07
CA ALA A 46 4.84 2.86 3.44
C ALA A 46 4.41 3.35 2.06
N ALA A 47 3.85 2.47 1.22
CA ALA A 47 3.31 2.83 -0.09
C ALA A 47 2.15 3.82 0.04
N SER A 48 1.23 3.60 0.99
CA SER A 48 0.10 4.50 1.26
C SER A 48 0.57 5.90 1.66
N PHE A 49 1.62 5.98 2.49
CA PHE A 49 2.24 7.24 2.87
C PHE A 49 2.85 7.97 1.65
N ILE A 50 3.58 7.24 0.79
CA ILE A 50 4.15 7.79 -0.44
C ILE A 50 3.02 8.34 -1.33
N PHE A 51 1.98 7.55 -1.60
CA PHE A 51 0.85 8.00 -2.43
C PHE A 51 0.14 9.23 -1.85
N ALA A 52 0.08 9.32 -0.52
CA ALA A 52 -0.52 10.45 0.18
C ALA A 52 0.37 11.69 0.23
N LYS A 53 1.66 11.61 -0.07
CA LYS A 53 2.60 12.76 0.02
C LYS A 53 3.17 13.17 -1.33
N ASP A 54 3.31 12.24 -2.26
CA ASP A 54 3.82 12.49 -3.59
C ASP A 54 2.85 13.38 -4.40
N LYS A 55 3.30 14.60 -4.70
CA LYS A 55 2.50 15.59 -5.43
C LYS A 55 2.34 15.22 -6.90
N ASP A 56 3.36 14.62 -7.49
CA ASP A 56 3.37 14.24 -8.90
C ASP A 56 2.45 13.04 -9.12
N TRP A 57 2.49 12.07 -8.22
CA TRP A 57 1.54 10.95 -8.21
C TRP A 57 0.08 11.43 -8.08
N LYS A 58 -0.16 12.39 -7.17
CA LYS A 58 -1.50 12.99 -7.03
C LYS A 58 -1.93 13.76 -8.26
N HIS A 59 -1.02 14.48 -8.91
CA HIS A 59 -1.30 15.18 -10.15
C HIS A 59 -1.64 14.18 -11.27
N HIS A 60 -0.84 13.12 -11.40
CA HIS A 60 -1.06 12.04 -12.35
C HIS A 60 -2.43 11.38 -12.17
N GLN A 61 -2.83 11.03 -10.94
CA GLN A 61 -4.16 10.47 -10.67
C GLN A 61 -5.31 11.39 -11.09
N LYS A 62 -5.20 12.70 -10.84
CA LYS A 62 -6.23 13.67 -11.25
C LYS A 62 -6.36 13.74 -12.77
N SER A 63 -5.24 13.73 -13.47
CA SER A 63 -5.21 13.76 -14.94
C SER A 63 -5.71 12.45 -15.55
N ALA A 64 -5.40 11.31 -14.93
CA ALA A 64 -5.90 9.99 -15.35
C ALA A 64 -7.43 9.86 -15.20
N LYS A 65 -8.00 10.37 -14.10
CA LYS A 65 -9.47 10.38 -13.88
C LYS A 65 -10.22 11.22 -14.92
N LYS A 66 -9.71 12.41 -15.24
CA LYS A 66 -10.29 13.27 -16.28
C LYS A 66 -10.32 12.61 -17.66
N ARG A 67 -9.30 11.80 -17.98
CA ARG A 67 -9.22 11.08 -19.25
C ARG A 67 -10.20 9.90 -19.32
N THR A 68 -10.49 9.25 -18.19
CA THR A 68 -11.47 8.15 -18.14
C THR A 68 -12.91 8.67 -18.27
N GLU A 69 -13.20 9.84 -17.71
CA GLU A 69 -14.53 10.49 -17.81
C GLU A 69 -14.85 10.99 -19.23
N GLN A 70 -13.85 11.47 -19.99
CA GLN A 70 -14.04 11.94 -21.37
C GLN A 70 -14.18 10.79 -22.40
N THR A 71 -13.78 9.58 -22.06
CA THR A 71 -13.88 8.42 -22.99
C THR A 71 -15.23 7.71 -22.89
N HIS A 72 -16.04 8.06 -21.88
CA HIS A 72 -17.38 7.50 -21.64
C HIS A 72 -18.53 8.51 -21.83
N SER A 73 -18.27 9.68 -22.43
CA SER A 73 -19.29 10.69 -22.78
C SER A 73 -19.51 10.78 -24.28
#